data_AF-A0A953TYE7-F1
#
_entry.id   AF-A0A953TYE7-F1
#
_cell.length_a   1.000
_cell.length_b   1.000
_cell.length_c   1.000
_cell.angle_alpha   90.00
_cell.angle_beta   90.00
_cell.angle_gamma   90.00
#
_symmetry.space_group_name_H-M   'P 1'
#
loop_
_entity.id
_entity.type
_entity.pdbx_description
1 polymer ?
#
loop_
_entity_poly.entity_id
_entity_poly.type
_entity_poly.pdbx_seq_one_letter_code
_entity_poly.pdbx_strand_id
1 'polypeptide(L)'
;MGMDVQKIRAEVDKVIQAQWVEIAKAIPPVPGDPGSPGWISWEYRISPPFPETWPPKGTGRVFYYAYAAGRELSIVDGERLGPVWARVAVNAKTGSPPHVEILTREIKILGTVGVRPLTNDEVRIFQQGDAVEKQIHAVLSQTDLKGLDAKAVRGYYCAWCQNTGMDEQIRKLHPEFFKWLSCP
;
A
#
# COMPACT_ATOMS: atom_id res chain seq x y z
N MET A 1 10.82 -22.07 8.39
CA MET A 1 10.47 -20.95 9.28
C MET A 1 10.04 -19.79 8.40
N GLY A 2 8.74 -19.49 8.34
CA GLY A 2 8.26 -18.29 7.65
C GLY A 2 8.65 -17.06 8.47
N MET A 3 9.02 -15.96 7.81
CA MET A 3 9.23 -14.69 8.51
C MET A 3 7.93 -14.21 9.16
N ASP A 4 8.04 -13.66 10.37
CA ASP A 4 6.95 -12.96 11.03
C ASP A 4 6.54 -11.73 10.20
N VAL A 5 5.26 -11.63 9.86
CA VAL A 5 4.70 -10.54 9.05
C VAL A 5 4.92 -9.18 9.71
N GLN A 6 4.86 -9.10 11.04
CA GLN A 6 5.12 -7.84 11.74
C GLN A 6 6.59 -7.42 11.56
N LYS A 7 7.52 -8.37 11.58
CA LYS A 7 8.93 -8.12 11.27
C LYS A 7 9.14 -7.70 9.83
N ILE A 8 8.48 -8.37 8.86
CA ILE A 8 8.53 -7.95 7.44
C ILE A 8 8.07 -6.50 7.32
N ARG A 9 6.94 -6.17 7.92
CA ARG A 9 6.36 -4.83 7.83
C ARG A 9 7.24 -3.77 8.47
N ALA A 10 7.86 -4.07 9.61
CA ALA A 10 8.81 -3.17 10.25
C ALA A 10 10.06 -2.92 9.38
N GLU A 11 10.60 -3.96 8.73
CA GLU A 11 11.73 -3.78 7.81
C GLU A 11 11.33 -2.99 6.54
N VAL A 12 10.13 -3.23 6.00
CA VAL A 12 9.57 -2.47 4.87
C VAL A 12 9.38 -1.00 5.26
N ASP A 13 8.79 -0.73 6.42
CA ASP A 13 8.58 0.63 6.92
C ASP A 13 9.91 1.35 7.12
N LYS A 14 10.89 0.70 7.75
CA LYS A 14 12.24 1.25 7.96
C LYS A 14 12.91 1.66 6.65
N VAL A 15 12.87 0.81 5.61
CA VAL A 15 13.50 1.15 4.33
C VAL A 15 12.74 2.25 3.60
N ILE A 16 11.41 2.30 3.70
CA ILE A 16 10.57 3.36 3.13
C ILE A 16 10.80 4.69 3.84
N GLN A 17 10.81 4.71 5.16
CA GLN A 17 11.05 5.91 5.97
C GLN A 17 12.38 6.57 5.60
N ALA A 18 13.44 5.78 5.43
CA ALA A 18 14.75 6.28 5.02
C ALA A 18 14.71 6.95 3.64
N GLN A 19 13.94 6.41 2.69
CA GLN A 19 13.77 7.03 1.36
C GLN A 19 12.84 8.24 1.38
N TRP A 20 11.80 8.22 2.22
CA TRP A 20 10.85 9.31 2.35
C TRP A 20 11.53 10.61 2.78
N VAL A 21 12.49 10.54 3.70
CA VAL A 21 13.27 11.72 4.14
C VAL A 21 13.94 12.41 2.96
N GLU A 22 14.48 11.65 2.00
CA GLU A 22 15.12 12.23 0.81
C GLU A 22 14.12 12.74 -0.23
N ILE A 23 12.98 12.07 -0.39
CA ILE A 23 11.92 12.51 -1.29
C ILE A 23 11.23 13.77 -0.78
N ALA A 24 10.96 13.84 0.52
CA ALA A 24 10.31 14.99 1.15
C ALA A 24 11.15 16.27 1.02
N LYS A 25 12.48 16.17 1.00
CA LYS A 25 13.38 17.31 0.75
C LYS A 25 13.23 17.91 -0.66
N ALA A 26 12.80 17.10 -1.64
CA ALA A 26 12.60 17.55 -3.00
C ALA A 26 11.23 18.23 -3.22
N ILE A 27 10.35 18.20 -2.21
CA ILE A 27 9.08 18.94 -2.25
C ILE A 27 9.42 20.43 -2.13
N PRO A 28 9.02 21.26 -3.10
CA PRO A 28 9.33 22.69 -3.06
C PRO A 28 8.84 23.29 -1.74
N PRO A 29 9.66 24.10 -1.04
CA PRO A 29 9.18 24.90 0.08
C PRO A 29 8.06 25.82 -0.42
N VAL A 30 7.22 26.31 0.48
CA VAL A 30 6.13 27.25 0.14
C VAL A 30 6.73 28.56 -0.41
N PRO A 31 6.77 28.75 -1.75
CA PRO A 31 6.01 29.86 -2.33
C PRO A 31 5.28 29.46 -3.64
N GLY A 32 3.98 29.77 -3.71
CA GLY A 32 3.10 29.49 -4.83
C GLY A 32 1.63 29.59 -4.42
N ASP A 33 0.71 29.44 -5.36
CA ASP A 33 -0.74 29.54 -5.11
C ASP A 33 -1.21 28.56 -4.01
N PRO A 34 -2.18 28.97 -3.17
CA PRO A 34 -2.88 28.05 -2.27
C PRO A 34 -3.40 26.85 -3.09
N GLY A 35 -2.82 25.67 -2.84
CA GLY A 35 -3.09 24.45 -3.62
C GLY A 35 -1.86 23.86 -4.33
N SER A 36 -0.66 24.44 -4.22
CA SER A 36 0.57 23.79 -4.69
C SER A 36 1.01 22.65 -3.75
N PRO A 37 1.83 21.68 -4.22
CA PRO A 37 2.34 20.59 -3.38
C PRO A 37 3.07 21.04 -2.12
N GLY A 38 3.67 22.24 -2.10
CA GLY A 38 4.36 22.78 -0.93
C GLY A 38 3.44 23.18 0.22
N TRP A 39 2.15 23.42 -0.04
CA TRP A 39 1.13 23.77 0.98
C TRP A 39 0.54 22.55 1.69
N ILE A 40 0.88 21.34 1.23
CA ILE A 40 0.30 20.11 1.74
C ILE A 40 1.27 19.48 2.75
N SER A 41 0.75 19.13 3.92
CA SER A 41 1.49 18.33 4.89
C SER A 41 1.48 16.88 4.42
N TRP A 42 2.45 16.52 3.57
CA TRP A 42 2.61 15.17 3.03
C TRP A 42 3.16 14.19 4.06
N GLU A 43 2.62 12.97 4.01
CA GLU A 43 3.10 11.78 4.69
C GLU A 43 3.20 10.63 3.68
N TYR A 44 4.02 9.63 3.99
CA TYR A 44 3.96 8.37 3.26
C TYR A 44 2.98 7.41 3.93
N ARG A 45 2.37 6.56 3.12
CA ARG A 45 1.61 5.38 3.56
C ARG A 45 2.05 4.17 2.78
N ILE A 46 1.85 2.99 3.37
CA ILE A 46 2.26 1.72 2.78
C ILE A 46 1.02 0.88 2.52
N SER A 47 0.92 0.34 1.32
CA SER A 47 -0.15 -0.59 0.94
C SER A 47 -0.03 -1.93 1.68
N PRO A 48 -1.09 -2.75 1.69
CA PRO A 48 -0.96 -4.18 1.93
C PRO A 48 0.01 -4.84 0.92
N PRO A 49 0.50 -6.06 1.19
CA PRO A 49 1.37 -6.80 0.27
C PRO A 49 0.58 -7.23 -0.97
N PHE A 50 1.08 -6.95 -2.16
CA PHE A 50 0.52 -7.46 -3.41
C PHE A 50 1.37 -8.62 -3.93
N PRO A 51 0.75 -9.69 -4.46
CA PRO A 51 1.50 -10.84 -4.97
C PRO A 51 2.28 -10.46 -6.23
N GLU A 52 3.50 -10.97 -6.41
CA GLU A 52 4.22 -10.78 -7.69
C GLU A 52 3.46 -11.39 -8.88
N THR A 53 2.80 -12.52 -8.66
CA THR A 53 1.99 -13.22 -9.66
C THR A 53 0.72 -13.77 -9.04
N TRP A 54 -0.37 -13.77 -9.81
CA TRP A 54 -1.62 -14.40 -9.43
C TRP A 54 -2.19 -15.25 -10.58
N PRO A 55 -2.63 -16.50 -10.34
CA PRO A 55 -2.50 -17.28 -9.10
C PRO A 55 -1.05 -17.48 -8.63
N PRO A 56 -0.82 -17.86 -7.35
CA PRO A 56 0.51 -18.09 -6.81
C PRO A 56 1.32 -19.14 -7.58
N LYS A 57 2.61 -18.88 -7.76
CA LYS A 57 3.58 -19.80 -8.38
C LYS A 57 4.61 -20.36 -7.40
N GLY A 58 4.41 -20.20 -6.09
CA GLY A 58 5.33 -20.66 -5.05
C GLY A 58 6.65 -19.87 -4.94
N THR A 59 6.71 -18.66 -5.51
CA THR A 59 7.90 -17.79 -5.45
C THR A 59 8.08 -17.16 -4.05
N GLY A 60 7.00 -17.00 -3.29
CA GLY A 60 7.00 -16.30 -2.00
C GLY A 60 7.25 -14.80 -2.11
N ARG A 61 7.15 -14.22 -3.31
CA ARG A 61 7.44 -12.80 -3.55
C ARG A 61 6.19 -11.94 -3.45
N VAL A 62 6.30 -10.84 -2.71
CA VAL A 62 5.29 -9.78 -2.62
C VAL A 62 5.91 -8.42 -2.87
N PHE A 63 5.05 -7.47 -3.21
CA PHE A 63 5.38 -6.06 -3.33
C PHE A 63 4.56 -5.24 -2.34
N TYR A 64 5.22 -4.37 -1.60
CA TYR A 64 4.56 -3.27 -0.90
C TYR A 64 4.74 -1.99 -1.71
N TYR A 65 3.73 -1.12 -1.69
CA TYR A 65 3.80 0.16 -2.37
C TYR A 65 3.78 1.29 -1.36
N ALA A 66 4.71 2.23 -1.51
CA ALA A 66 4.68 3.47 -0.76
C ALA A 66 4.07 4.56 -1.63
N TYR A 67 3.11 5.28 -1.08
CA TYR A 67 2.41 6.38 -1.74
C TYR A 67 2.33 7.59 -0.82
N ALA A 68 2.20 8.77 -1.41
CA ALA A 68 2.03 10.00 -0.67
C ALA A 68 0.54 10.29 -0.43
N ALA A 69 0.21 10.68 0.78
CA ALA A 69 -1.09 11.25 1.15
C ALA A 69 -0.82 12.50 1.98
N GLY A 70 -1.70 13.49 1.95
CA GLY A 70 -1.40 14.74 2.65
C GLY A 70 -2.63 15.54 3.04
N ARG A 71 -2.49 16.31 4.12
CA ARG A 71 -3.55 17.19 4.60
C ARG A 71 -3.28 18.61 4.14
N GLU A 72 -4.34 19.27 3.67
CA GLU A 72 -4.33 20.67 3.28
C GLU A 72 -5.36 21.41 4.14
N LEU A 73 -5.00 22.57 4.70
CA LEU A 73 -5.86 23.32 5.63
C LEU A 73 -7.22 23.72 5.02
N SER A 74 -7.30 23.82 3.69
CA SER A 74 -8.51 24.17 2.95
C SER A 74 -9.50 23.00 2.79
N ILE A 75 -9.09 21.78 3.13
CA ILE A 75 -9.89 20.56 2.96
C ILE A 75 -10.27 19.99 4.32
N VAL A 76 -11.57 19.99 4.63
CA VAL A 76 -12.10 19.52 5.93
C VAL A 76 -12.26 18.00 5.95
N ASP A 77 -12.92 17.43 4.93
CA ASP A 77 -13.32 16.01 4.88
C ASP A 77 -12.57 15.23 3.79
N GLY A 78 -11.30 15.54 3.58
CA GLY A 78 -10.52 14.93 2.51
C GLY A 78 -9.02 15.06 2.70
N GLU A 79 -8.31 14.25 1.94
CA GLU A 79 -6.86 14.30 1.85
C GLU A 79 -6.43 14.39 0.39
N ARG A 80 -5.31 15.07 0.19
CA ARG A 80 -4.64 15.11 -1.10
C ARG A 80 -3.96 13.79 -1.34
N LEU A 81 -4.19 13.27 -2.54
CA LEU A 81 -3.62 12.02 -2.98
C LEU A 81 -2.39 12.31 -3.84
N GLY A 82 -1.27 11.71 -3.48
CA GLY A 82 -0.03 11.77 -4.25
C GLY A 82 0.24 10.48 -5.02
N PRO A 83 1.40 10.40 -5.71
CA PRO A 83 1.77 9.22 -6.48
C PRO A 83 2.19 8.06 -5.58
N VAL A 84 2.06 6.84 -6.12
CA VAL A 84 2.89 5.72 -5.70
C VAL A 84 4.33 6.03 -6.10
N TRP A 85 5.18 6.27 -5.12
CA TRP A 85 6.54 6.76 -5.34
C TRP A 85 7.61 5.67 -5.17
N ALA A 86 7.30 4.57 -4.48
CA ALA A 86 8.20 3.42 -4.39
C ALA A 86 7.47 2.08 -4.37
N ARG A 87 8.22 1.06 -4.77
CA ARG A 87 7.87 -0.36 -4.66
C ARG A 87 8.92 -1.06 -3.81
N VAL A 88 8.50 -1.90 -2.87
CA VAL A 88 9.39 -2.72 -2.04
C VAL A 88 9.15 -4.18 -2.34
N ALA A 89 10.14 -4.84 -2.93
CA ALA A 89 10.12 -6.28 -3.16
C ALA A 89 10.55 -7.02 -1.91
N VAL A 90 9.75 -7.99 -1.47
CA VAL A 90 10.05 -8.88 -0.34
C VAL A 90 9.92 -10.32 -0.79
N ASN A 91 10.88 -11.16 -0.41
CA ASN A 91 10.79 -12.60 -0.59
C ASN A 91 10.60 -13.29 0.77
N ALA A 92 9.36 -13.66 1.07
CA ALA A 92 8.99 -14.30 2.33
C ALA A 92 9.57 -15.70 2.50
N LYS A 93 10.02 -16.34 1.41
CA LYS A 93 10.58 -17.71 1.42
C LYS A 93 12.06 -17.72 1.74
N THR A 94 12.84 -16.80 1.17
CA THR A 94 14.29 -16.74 1.36
C THR A 94 14.70 -15.89 2.55
N GLY A 95 13.81 -15.03 3.04
CA GLY A 95 14.12 -14.07 4.10
C GLY A 95 15.14 -13.01 3.69
N SER A 96 15.28 -12.79 2.38
CA SER A 96 16.18 -11.76 1.85
C SER A 96 15.72 -10.37 2.31
N PRO A 97 16.67 -9.43 2.54
CA PRO A 97 16.32 -8.06 2.89
C PRO A 97 15.37 -7.43 1.86
N PRO A 98 14.40 -6.59 2.29
CA PRO A 98 13.54 -5.86 1.37
C PRO A 98 14.35 -5.02 0.38
N HIS A 99 13.98 -5.05 -0.89
CA HIS A 99 14.61 -4.24 -1.94
C HIS A 99 13.66 -3.11 -2.36
N VAL A 100 14.10 -1.86 -2.20
CA VAL A 100 13.31 -0.67 -2.56
C VAL A 100 13.69 -0.20 -3.95
N GLU A 101 12.67 0.05 -4.76
CA GLU A 101 12.75 0.68 -6.07
C GLU A 101 11.96 1.99 -6.03
N ILE A 102 12.62 3.09 -6.39
CA ILE A 102 11.98 4.40 -6.50
C ILE A 102 11.32 4.51 -7.88
N LEU A 103 10.00 4.64 -7.90
CA LEU A 103 9.21 4.79 -9.12
C LEU A 103 9.15 6.25 -9.58
N THR A 104 9.08 7.18 -8.63
CA THR A 104 9.19 8.63 -8.89
C THR A 104 9.74 9.34 -7.65
N ARG A 105 10.45 10.45 -7.88
CA ARG A 105 10.91 11.37 -6.83
C ARG A 105 10.04 12.63 -6.73
N GLU A 106 9.14 12.82 -7.68
CA GLU A 106 8.27 13.99 -7.75
C GLU A 106 6.97 13.71 -7.00
N ILE A 107 6.71 14.45 -5.92
CA ILE A 107 5.43 14.42 -5.20
C ILE A 107 4.53 15.54 -5.74
N LYS A 108 3.51 15.13 -6.47
CA LYS A 108 2.48 16.02 -7.05
C LYS A 108 1.10 15.62 -6.59
N ILE A 109 0.16 16.55 -6.70
CA ILE A 109 -1.25 16.29 -6.43
C ILE A 109 -1.83 15.50 -7.60
N LEU A 110 -2.32 14.29 -7.32
CA LEU A 110 -3.05 13.47 -8.28
C LEU A 110 -4.55 13.61 -8.14
N GLY A 111 -5.03 13.95 -6.94
CA GLY A 111 -6.44 14.11 -6.68
C GLY A 111 -6.74 14.37 -5.21
N THR A 112 -8.00 14.22 -4.86
CA THR A 112 -8.48 14.31 -3.48
C THR A 112 -9.33 13.07 -3.21
N VAL A 113 -9.09 12.40 -2.08
CA VAL A 113 -9.94 11.31 -1.60
C VAL A 113 -10.67 11.78 -0.36
N GLY A 114 -11.98 11.49 -0.31
CA GLY A 114 -12.81 11.84 0.85
C GLY A 114 -12.42 10.99 2.05
N VAL A 115 -12.29 11.63 3.22
CA VAL A 115 -12.00 10.96 4.47
C VAL A 115 -13.26 10.96 5.30
N ARG A 116 -13.69 9.76 5.72
CA ARG A 116 -14.80 9.60 6.67
C ARG A 116 -14.41 8.65 7.78
N PRO A 117 -15.07 8.74 8.95
CA PRO A 117 -14.97 7.70 9.95
C PRO A 117 -15.33 6.34 9.34
N LEU A 118 -14.57 5.32 9.75
CA LEU A 118 -14.88 3.94 9.42
C LEU A 118 -16.18 3.53 10.10
N THR A 119 -17.00 2.77 9.39
CA THR A 119 -18.15 2.08 9.98
C THR A 119 -17.66 0.93 10.88
N ASN A 120 -18.50 0.45 11.79
CA ASN A 120 -18.14 -0.66 12.67
C ASN A 120 -17.72 -1.92 11.91
N ASP A 121 -18.32 -2.19 10.75
CA ASP A 121 -17.96 -3.34 9.92
C ASP A 121 -16.61 -3.13 9.23
N GLU A 122 -16.29 -1.93 8.77
CA GLU A 122 -14.97 -1.61 8.23
C GLU A 122 -13.89 -1.68 9.31
N VAL A 123 -14.16 -1.21 10.53
CA VAL A 123 -13.23 -1.36 11.67
C VAL A 123 -12.89 -2.83 11.89
N ARG A 124 -13.89 -3.72 11.88
CA ARG A 124 -13.67 -5.17 12.00
C ARG A 124 -12.83 -5.74 10.85
N ILE A 125 -13.06 -5.27 9.62
CA ILE A 125 -12.25 -5.66 8.46
C ILE A 125 -10.80 -5.23 8.63
N PHE A 126 -10.55 -3.97 9.02
CA PHE A 126 -9.18 -3.46 9.18
C PHE A 126 -8.45 -4.10 10.37
N GLN A 127 -9.15 -4.49 11.43
CA GLN A 127 -8.57 -5.25 12.55
C GLN A 127 -8.05 -6.63 12.11
N GLN A 128 -8.52 -7.17 10.98
CA GLN A 128 -8.05 -8.45 10.42
C GLN A 128 -6.83 -8.29 9.52
N GLY A 129 -6.32 -7.07 9.30
CA GLY A 129 -5.23 -6.78 8.35
C GLY A 129 -4.01 -7.69 8.54
N ASP A 130 -3.47 -7.78 9.76
CA ASP A 130 -2.32 -8.66 10.06
C ASP A 130 -2.59 -10.13 9.73
N ALA A 131 -3.80 -10.61 9.96
CA ALA A 131 -4.18 -12.00 9.66
C ALA A 131 -4.31 -12.21 8.14
N VAL A 132 -4.86 -11.25 7.41
CA VAL A 132 -4.94 -11.29 5.94
C VAL A 132 -3.54 -11.27 5.32
N GLU A 133 -2.65 -10.42 5.82
CA GLU A 133 -1.27 -10.36 5.33
C GLU A 133 -0.52 -11.68 5.57
N LYS A 134 -0.67 -12.29 6.76
CA LYS A 134 -0.14 -13.64 7.06
C LYS A 134 -0.64 -14.68 6.07
N GLN A 135 -1.92 -14.66 5.72
CA GLN A 135 -2.49 -15.59 4.73
C GLN A 135 -1.89 -15.36 3.33
N ILE A 136 -1.75 -14.11 2.88
CA ILE A 136 -1.14 -13.79 1.60
C ILE A 136 0.31 -14.28 1.52
N HIS A 137 1.13 -14.01 2.54
CA HIS A 137 2.51 -14.51 2.59
C HIS A 137 2.60 -16.04 2.59
N ALA A 138 1.70 -16.71 3.31
CA ALA A 138 1.64 -18.17 3.38
C ALA A 138 1.29 -18.79 2.02
N VAL A 139 0.25 -18.27 1.37
CA VAL A 139 -0.27 -18.79 0.10
C VAL A 139 0.69 -18.53 -1.06
N LEU A 140 1.42 -17.41 -1.04
CA LEU A 140 2.40 -17.11 -2.10
C LEU A 140 3.64 -18.00 -2.06
N SER A 141 3.89 -18.65 -0.92
CA SER A 141 4.92 -19.68 -0.80
C SER A 141 4.47 -21.04 -1.36
N GLN A 142 3.20 -21.16 -1.75
CA GLN A 142 2.58 -22.36 -2.31
C GLN A 142 2.16 -22.14 -3.77
N THR A 143 1.75 -23.21 -4.44
CA THR A 143 1.25 -23.19 -5.83
C THR A 143 -0.27 -23.27 -5.93
N ASP A 144 -0.96 -23.36 -4.80
CA ASP A 144 -2.42 -23.39 -4.71
C ASP A 144 -2.91 -22.38 -3.66
N LEU A 145 -4.23 -22.19 -3.58
CA LEU A 145 -4.86 -21.24 -2.66
C LEU A 145 -5.32 -21.92 -1.35
N LYS A 146 -4.77 -23.08 -0.98
CA LYS A 146 -5.23 -23.80 0.20
C LYS A 146 -4.95 -23.00 1.47
N GLY A 147 -5.96 -22.92 2.33
CA GLY A 147 -5.88 -22.16 3.58
C GLY A 147 -6.06 -20.65 3.41
N LEU A 148 -6.30 -20.15 2.19
CA LEU A 148 -6.72 -18.76 1.97
C LEU A 148 -8.21 -18.60 2.30
N ASP A 149 -8.54 -17.76 3.27
CA ASP A 149 -9.90 -17.24 3.41
C ASP A 149 -10.13 -16.16 2.34
N ALA A 150 -10.61 -16.59 1.18
CA ALA A 150 -10.88 -15.70 0.05
C ALA A 150 -11.86 -14.59 0.41
N LYS A 151 -12.82 -14.82 1.31
CA LYS A 151 -13.81 -13.81 1.70
C LYS A 151 -13.16 -12.71 2.54
N ALA A 152 -12.37 -13.09 3.53
CA ALA A 152 -11.65 -12.14 4.39
C ALA A 152 -10.64 -11.30 3.58
N VAL A 153 -9.86 -11.95 2.72
CA VAL A 153 -8.88 -11.29 1.86
C VAL A 153 -9.56 -10.30 0.92
N ARG A 154 -10.61 -10.73 0.21
CA ARG A 154 -11.37 -9.83 -0.69
C ARG A 154 -11.95 -8.64 0.07
N GLY A 155 -12.62 -8.90 1.19
CA GLY A 155 -13.20 -7.84 2.02
C GLY A 155 -12.18 -6.79 2.44
N TYR A 156 -11.00 -7.24 2.91
CA TYR A 156 -9.92 -6.36 3.32
C TYR A 156 -9.34 -5.52 2.17
N TYR A 157 -8.96 -6.13 1.05
CA TYR A 157 -8.38 -5.38 -0.07
C TYR A 157 -9.40 -4.43 -0.70
N CYS A 158 -10.66 -4.83 -0.82
CA CYS A 158 -11.70 -3.95 -1.37
C CYS A 158 -11.98 -2.76 -0.46
N ALA A 159 -12.09 -2.98 0.87
CA ALA A 159 -12.21 -1.90 1.83
C ALA A 159 -10.98 -0.96 1.78
N TRP A 160 -9.77 -1.52 1.68
CA TRP A 160 -8.55 -0.73 1.54
C TRP A 160 -8.55 0.13 0.26
N CYS A 161 -8.95 -0.44 -0.88
CA CYS A 161 -9.05 0.29 -2.15
C CYS A 161 -10.03 1.46 -2.04
N GLN A 162 -11.22 1.21 -1.51
CA GLN A 162 -12.28 2.22 -1.35
C GLN A 162 -11.86 3.37 -0.42
N ASN A 163 -11.08 3.09 0.62
CA ASN A 163 -10.67 4.08 1.62
C ASN A 163 -9.39 4.86 1.23
N THR A 164 -8.63 4.41 0.24
CA THR A 164 -7.34 5.04 -0.12
C THR A 164 -7.31 5.66 -1.50
N GLY A 165 -8.17 5.23 -2.44
CA GLY A 165 -8.12 5.69 -3.83
C GLY A 165 -6.84 5.30 -4.59
N MET A 166 -6.03 4.40 -4.03
CA MET A 166 -4.76 3.93 -4.63
C MET A 166 -4.94 2.79 -5.64
N ASP A 167 -6.15 2.27 -5.78
CA ASP A 167 -6.43 1.08 -6.57
C ASP A 167 -6.10 1.29 -8.04
N GLU A 168 -6.38 2.46 -8.63
CA GLU A 168 -6.09 2.69 -10.06
C GLU A 168 -4.60 2.59 -10.40
N GLN A 169 -3.73 3.11 -9.53
CA GLN A 169 -2.27 3.07 -9.73
C GLN A 169 -1.73 1.64 -9.57
N ILE A 170 -2.20 0.90 -8.58
CA ILE A 170 -1.66 -0.43 -8.25
C ILE A 170 -2.32 -1.55 -9.07
N ARG A 171 -3.58 -1.39 -9.49
CA ARG A 171 -4.31 -2.37 -10.32
C ARG A 171 -3.59 -2.65 -11.63
N LYS A 172 -3.00 -1.63 -12.25
CA LYS A 172 -2.22 -1.76 -13.50
C LYS A 172 -0.99 -2.66 -13.32
N LEU A 173 -0.45 -2.75 -12.10
CA LEU A 173 0.70 -3.59 -11.75
C LEU A 173 0.29 -5.03 -11.36
N HIS A 174 -0.98 -5.22 -10.97
CA HIS A 174 -1.51 -6.47 -10.41
C HIS A 174 -2.84 -6.93 -11.04
N PRO A 175 -2.98 -6.92 -12.39
CA PRO A 175 -4.29 -7.05 -13.02
C PRO A 175 -5.02 -8.35 -12.66
N GLU A 176 -4.33 -9.49 -12.64
CA GLU A 176 -4.93 -10.78 -12.33
C GLU A 176 -5.37 -10.90 -10.86
N PHE A 177 -4.62 -10.27 -9.93
CA PHE A 177 -5.01 -10.25 -8.53
C PHE A 177 -6.26 -9.40 -8.33
N PHE A 178 -6.32 -8.21 -8.92
CA PHE A 178 -7.51 -7.35 -8.85
C PHE A 178 -8.72 -7.97 -9.55
N LYS A 179 -8.53 -8.66 -10.67
CA LYS A 179 -9.59 -9.44 -11.31
C LYS A 179 -10.14 -10.50 -10.35
N TRP A 180 -9.27 -11.23 -9.65
CA TRP A 180 -9.68 -12.21 -8.65
C TRP A 180 -10.34 -11.59 -7.42
N LEU A 181 -9.91 -10.39 -7.00
CA LEU A 181 -10.54 -9.67 -5.89
C LEU A 181 -12.02 -9.39 -6.20
N SER A 182 -12.32 -9.03 -7.45
CA SER A 182 -13.69 -8.77 -7.94
C SER A 182 -14.44 -7.83 -6.99
N CYS A 183 -13.78 -6.74 -6.58
CA CYS A 183 -14.39 -5.77 -5.67
C CYS A 183 -15.69 -5.24 -6.28
N PRO A 184 -16.79 -5.20 -5.49
CA PRO A 184 -18.06 -4.66 -5.94
C PRO A 184 -18.00 -3.15 -6.19
#